data_AF-A0A9X2VZ47-F1
#
_entry.id   AF-A0A9X2VZ47-F1
#
_cell.length_a   1.000
_cell.length_b   1.000
_cell.length_c   1.000
_cell.angle_alpha   90.00
_cell.angle_beta   90.00
_cell.angle_gamma   90.00
#
_symmetry.space_group_name_H-M   'P 1'
#
loop_
_entity.id
_entity.type
_entity.pdbx_description
1 polymer ?
#
loop_
_entity_poly.entity_id
_entity_poly.type
_entity_poly.pdbx_seq_one_letter_code
_entity_poly.pdbx_strand_id
1 'polypeptide(L)' 'MLFARSLPPVAAMLALAACGSAATDPGPGGVTVDEAAALDEAAAMLEERRLPASAIPSGALPSAAASATEESESAGEN' A
#
# COMPACT_ATOMS: atom_id res chain seq x y z
N MET A 1 42.62 -7.46 26.08
CA MET A 1 41.69 -8.39 25.37
C MET A 1 40.20 -8.08 25.64
N LEU A 2 39.81 -6.88 26.07
CA LEU A 2 38.39 -6.50 26.23
C LEU A 2 37.74 -5.97 24.93
N PHE A 3 38.53 -5.45 23.99
CA PHE A 3 38.04 -4.91 22.71
C PHE A 3 37.47 -5.98 21.76
N ALA A 4 38.00 -7.19 21.79
CA ALA A 4 37.52 -8.30 20.96
C ALA A 4 36.19 -8.90 21.44
N ARG A 5 35.77 -8.62 22.69
CA ARG A 5 34.52 -9.14 23.29
C ARG A 5 33.33 -8.18 23.15
N SER A 6 33.57 -6.92 22.75
CA SER A 6 32.52 -5.91 22.48
C SER A 6 32.14 -5.80 21.01
N LEU A 7 32.75 -6.59 20.13
CA LEU A 7 32.40 -6.65 18.71
C LEU A 7 30.96 -7.14 18.40
N PRO A 8 30.35 -8.11 19.14
CA PRO A 8 29.08 -8.68 18.72
C PRO A 8 27.85 -7.73 18.76
N PRO A 9 27.64 -6.86 19.78
CA PRO A 9 26.43 -6.03 19.82
C PRO A 9 26.43 -4.93 18.75
N VAL A 10 27.60 -4.38 18.40
CA VAL A 10 27.71 -3.33 17.37
C VAL A 10 27.36 -3.90 16.00
N ALA A 11 27.89 -5.07 15.65
CA ALA A 11 27.56 -5.74 14.40
C ALA A 11 26.06 -6.08 14.28
N ALA A 12 25.42 -6.50 15.38
CA ALA A 12 23.99 -6.78 15.41
C ALA A 12 23.13 -5.52 15.19
N MET A 13 23.52 -4.36 15.73
CA MET A 13 22.82 -3.09 15.49
C MET A 13 22.95 -2.61 14.04
N LEU A 14 24.12 -2.79 13.41
CA LEU A 14 24.28 -2.48 11.98
C LEU A 14 23.45 -3.41 11.09
N ALA A 15 23.36 -4.70 11.42
CA ALA A 15 22.53 -5.65 10.69
C ALA A 15 21.03 -5.32 10.81
N LEU A 16 20.58 -4.81 11.96
CA LEU A 16 19.19 -4.39 12.14
C LEU A 16 18.88 -3.08 11.39
N ALA A 17 19.83 -2.15 11.31
CA ALA A 17 19.71 -0.95 10.48
C ALA A 17 19.62 -1.28 8.97
N ALA A 18 20.15 -2.44 8.55
CA ALA A 18 20.00 -2.94 7.18
C ALA A 18 18.65 -3.65 6.93
N CYS A 19 17.86 -3.92 7.97
CA CYS A 19 16.51 -4.51 7.86
C CYS A 19 15.40 -3.43 8.00
N GLY A 20 15.77 -2.15 7.98
CA GLY A 20 14.81 -1.03 8.00
C GLY A 20 14.32 -0.68 6.60
N SER A 21 13.03 -0.34 6.48
CA SER A 21 12.38 -0.02 5.21
C SER A 21 13.19 0.96 4.38
N ALA A 22 13.68 0.50 3.22
CA ALA A 22 14.05 1.40 2.15
C ALA A 22 12.78 2.10 1.65
N ALA A 23 12.88 3.33 1.13
CA ALA A 23 11.72 4.05 0.60
C ALA A 23 10.97 3.27 -0.51
N THR A 24 11.68 2.35 -1.18
CA THR A 24 11.19 1.47 -2.24
C THR A 24 10.72 0.09 -1.74
N ASP A 25 10.89 -0.22 -0.46
CA ASP A 25 10.38 -1.46 0.13
C ASP A 25 8.86 -1.33 0.31
N PRO A 26 8.05 -2.29 -0.17
CA PRO A 26 6.60 -2.24 -0.02
C PRO A 26 6.24 -2.29 1.47
N GLY A 27 5.63 -1.22 1.96
CA GLY A 27 5.19 -1.09 3.34
C GLY A 27 3.99 -2.01 3.66
N PRO A 28 3.48 -1.96 4.90
CA PRO A 28 2.24 -2.66 5.25
C PRO A 28 1.10 -2.17 4.34
N GLY A 29 0.49 -3.09 3.59
CA GLY A 29 -0.47 -2.79 2.53
C GLY A 29 0.07 -2.99 1.11
N GLY A 30 1.35 -3.35 0.95
CA GLY A 30 1.96 -3.69 -0.33
C GLY A 30 2.30 -2.48 -1.21
N VAL A 31 2.20 -1.27 -0.67
CA VAL A 31 2.49 -0.01 -1.36
C VAL A 31 3.76 0.64 -0.78
N THR A 32 4.56 1.21 -1.65
CA THR A 32 5.71 2.04 -1.28
C THR A 32 5.26 3.41 -0.79
N VAL A 33 6.19 4.16 -0.17
CA VAL A 33 5.89 5.51 0.34
C VAL A 33 5.49 6.46 -0.78
N ASP A 34 6.18 6.40 -1.93
CA ASP A 34 5.86 7.20 -3.11
C ASP A 34 4.48 6.84 -3.71
N GLU A 35 4.15 5.55 -3.76
CA GLU A 35 2.82 5.11 -4.23
C GLU A 35 1.70 5.57 -3.29
N ALA A 36 1.91 5.52 -1.97
CA ALA A 36 0.95 6.02 -1.00
C ALA A 36 0.72 7.53 -1.16
N ALA A 37 1.79 8.32 -1.35
CA ALA A 37 1.68 9.76 -1.59
C ALA A 37 0.92 10.09 -2.89
N ALA A 38 1.12 9.31 -3.95
CA ALA A 38 0.37 9.46 -5.20
C ALA A 38 -1.13 9.14 -5.02
N LEU A 39 -1.46 8.13 -4.21
CA LEU A 39 -2.85 7.80 -3.87
C LEU A 39 -3.53 8.90 -3.04
N ASP A 40 -2.80 9.51 -2.11
CA ASP A 40 -3.31 10.63 -1.30
C ASP A 40 -3.61 11.86 -2.15
N GLU A 41 -2.75 12.17 -3.13
CA GLU A 41 -3.00 13.26 -4.10
C GLU A 41 -4.27 12.98 -4.91
N ALA A 42 -4.41 11.76 -5.42
CA ALA A 42 -5.60 11.36 -6.16
C ALA A 42 -6.88 11.47 -5.31
N ALA A 43 -6.80 11.08 -4.02
CA ALA A 43 -7.90 11.23 -3.07
C ALA A 43 -8.24 12.71 -2.81
N ALA A 44 -7.25 13.60 -2.72
CA ALA A 44 -7.47 15.04 -2.57
C ALA A 44 -8.23 15.61 -3.77
N MET A 45 -7.88 15.21 -5.00
CA MET A 45 -8.62 15.65 -6.18
C MET A 45 -10.08 15.17 -6.22
N LEU A 46 -10.38 14.01 -5.62
CA LEU A 46 -11.76 13.51 -5.49
C LEU A 46 -12.55 14.32 -4.46
N GLU A 47 -11.90 14.74 -3.37
CA GLU A 47 -12.51 15.57 -2.34
C GLU A 47 -12.87 16.96 -2.88
N GLU A 48 -12.00 17.57 -3.70
CA GLU A 48 -12.31 18.81 -4.42
C GLU A 48 -13.55 18.68 -5.33
N ARG A 49 -13.76 17.48 -5.87
CA ARG A 49 -14.89 17.12 -6.75
C ARG A 49 -16.05 16.49 -5.99
N ARG A 50 -16.10 16.61 -4.66
CA ARG A 50 -17.14 15.97 -3.84
C ARG A 50 -18.53 16.40 -4.29
N LEU A 51 -19.32 15.41 -4.70
CA LEU A 51 -20.68 15.61 -5.17
C LEU A 51 -21.60 15.92 -3.97
N PRO A 52 -22.55 16.87 -4.09
CA PRO A 52 -23.53 17.10 -3.03
C PRO A 52 -24.37 15.84 -2.77
N ALA A 53 -24.78 15.63 -1.52
CA ALA A 53 -25.53 14.43 -1.11
C ALA A 53 -26.81 14.20 -1.92
N SER A 54 -27.46 15.26 -2.42
CA SER A 54 -28.65 15.18 -3.27
C SER A 54 -28.40 14.65 -4.68
N ALA A 55 -27.14 14.63 -5.14
CA ALA A 55 -26.74 14.13 -6.44
C ALA A 55 -26.38 12.63 -6.42
N ILE A 56 -26.33 12.02 -5.23
CA ILE A 56 -26.24 10.57 -5.10
C ILE A 56 -27.66 10.00 -5.25
N PRO A 57 -27.94 9.20 -6.29
CA PRO A 57 -29.26 8.62 -6.49
C PRO A 57 -29.62 7.73 -5.30
N SER A 58 -30.78 7.99 -4.68
CA SER A 58 -31.30 7.25 -3.54
C SER A 58 -31.62 5.81 -3.98
N GLY A 59 -30.67 4.90 -3.78
CA GLY A 59 -30.72 3.52 -4.28
C GLY A 59 -29.37 2.97 -4.74
N ALA A 60 -28.38 3.83 -5.00
CA ALA A 60 -27.00 3.41 -5.28
C ALA A 60 -26.22 3.17 -3.99
N LEU A 61 -26.60 2.14 -3.23
CA LEU A 61 -25.65 1.53 -2.31
C LEU A 61 -24.73 0.64 -3.16
N PRO A 62 -23.39 0.80 -3.10
CA PRO A 62 -22.50 -0.13 -3.76
C PRO A 62 -22.78 -1.51 -3.19
N SER A 63 -23.36 -2.38 -4.02
CA SER A 63 -23.59 -3.78 -3.68
C SER A 63 -22.22 -4.42 -3.50
N ALA A 64 -21.81 -4.69 -2.26
CA ALA A 64 -20.58 -5.37 -1.87
C ALA A 64 -20.53 -6.85 -2.33
N ALA A 65 -21.17 -7.17 -3.46
CA ALA A 65 -21.24 -8.47 -4.10
C ALA A 65 -20.94 -8.41 -5.61
N ALA A 66 -20.65 -7.24 -6.20
CA ALA A 66 -20.39 -7.10 -7.63
C ALA A 66 -18.89 -7.22 -8.03
N SER A 67 -18.03 -7.78 -7.17
CA SER A 67 -16.59 -7.95 -7.49
C SER A 67 -16.02 -9.32 -7.14
N ALA A 68 -16.85 -10.36 -7.04
CA ALA A 68 -16.39 -11.73 -6.86
C ALA A 68 -16.65 -12.64 -8.06
N THR A 69 -17.09 -12.12 -9.21
CA THR A 69 -17.35 -12.94 -10.41
C THR A 69 -17.10 -12.12 -11.68
N GLU A 70 -15.84 -11.92 -12.07
CA GLU A 70 -15.50 -11.50 -13.45
C GLU A 70 -13.99 -11.61 -13.78
N GLU A 71 -13.28 -12.58 -13.21
CA GLU A 71 -11.97 -13.00 -13.74
C GLU A 71 -11.86 -14.53 -13.67
N SER A 72 -12.70 -15.20 -14.45
CA SER A 72 -12.53 -16.59 -14.82
C SER A 72 -13.20 -16.81 -16.18
N GLU A 73 -12.79 -16.08 -17.21
CA GLU A 73 -13.07 -16.44 -18.60
C GLU A 73 -12.04 -15.81 -19.56
N SER A 74 -10.89 -16.49 -19.72
CA SER A 74 -10.28 -16.70 -21.04
C SER A 74 -9.16 -17.72 -20.90
N ALA A 75 -9.57 -18.99 -20.92
CA ALA A 75 -8.73 -20.02 -21.48
C ALA A 75 -8.98 -20.03 -23.00
N GLY A 76 -7.91 -19.92 -23.79
CA GLY A 76 -7.90 -20.17 -25.23
C GLY A 76 -7.85 -18.91 -26.12
N GLU A 77 -6.70 -18.63 -26.74
CA GLU A 77 -6.44 -18.98 -28.16
C GLU A 77 -5.07 -18.43 -28.62
N ASN A 78 -4.31 -19.27 -29.35
CA ASN A 78 -3.00 -19.10 -30.04
C ASN A 78 -1.72 -19.35 -29.24
#